data_AF-A0A846C0F1-F1
#
_entry.id   AF-A0A846C0F1-F1
#
_cell.length_a   1.000
_cell.length_b   1.000
_cell.length_c   1.000
_cell.angle_alpha   90.00
_cell.angle_beta   90.00
_cell.angle_gamma   90.00
#
_symmetry.space_group_name_H-M   'P 1'
#
loop_
_entity.id
_entity.type
_entity.pdbx_description
1 polymer ?
#
loop_
_entity_poly.entity_id
_entity_poly.type
_entity_poly.pdbx_seq_one_letter_code
_entity_poly.pdbx_strand_id
1 'polypeptide(L)'
;MRTVDEIFNQAMTLPNASRVLLVEKLVESLELDEDTTHIDETIQELWIEEAKKRIDEIRSSSVKAIPGEEALAQVRQLLES
;
A
#
# COMPACT_ATOMS: atom_id res chain seq x y z
N MET A 1 -29.27 -9.92 5.65
CA MET A 1 -28.26 -8.90 5.35
C MET A 1 -28.99 -7.67 4.87
N ARG A 2 -28.74 -6.48 5.43
CA ARG A 2 -29.34 -5.24 4.90
C ARG A 2 -28.65 -4.87 3.59
N THR A 3 -29.37 -4.26 2.65
CA THR A 3 -28.76 -3.73 1.42
C THR A 3 -28.01 -2.43 1.71
N VAL A 4 -27.09 -2.05 0.82
CA VAL A 4 -26.38 -0.76 0.92
C VAL A 4 -27.38 0.41 0.92
N ASP A 5 -28.41 0.35 0.08
CA ASP A 5 -29.45 1.39 0.00
C ASP A 5 -30.27 1.48 1.29
N GLU A 6 -30.58 0.36 1.94
CA GLU A 6 -31.27 0.36 3.24
C GLU A 6 -30.43 1.03 4.33
N ILE A 7 -29.11 0.76 4.35
CA ILE A 7 -28.18 1.38 5.30
C ILE A 7 -28.00 2.87 5.01
N PHE A 8 -27.89 3.25 3.73
CA PHE A 8 -27.77 4.63 3.31
C PHE A 8 -28.99 5.45 3.73
N ASN A 9 -30.19 4.94 3.44
CA ASN A 9 -31.44 5.60 3.82
C ASN A 9 -31.57 5.75 5.34
N GLN A 10 -31.14 4.74 6.10
CA GLN A 10 -31.09 4.83 7.56
C GLN A 10 -30.11 5.91 8.04
N ALA A 11 -28.90 5.98 7.46
CA ALA A 11 -27.90 6.99 7.79
C ALA A 11 -28.39 8.41 7.47
N MET A 12 -29.23 8.59 6.44
CA MET A 12 -29.81 9.89 6.10
C MET A 12 -30.79 10.43 7.15
N THR A 13 -31.36 9.57 8.00
CA THR A 13 -32.21 9.99 9.13
C THR A 13 -31.43 10.66 10.27
N LEU A 14 -30.09 10.51 10.28
CA LEU A 14 -29.23 11.10 11.31
C LEU A 14 -29.01 12.60 11.08
N PRO A 15 -28.80 13.38 12.16
CA PRO A 15 -28.31 14.76 12.06
C PRO A 15 -27.00 14.84 11.27
N ASN A 16 -26.75 15.99 10.63
CA ASN A 16 -25.58 16.18 9.77
C ASN A 16 -24.25 15.83 10.47
N ALA A 17 -24.04 16.28 11.70
CA ALA A 17 -22.83 15.99 12.47
C ALA A 17 -22.63 14.49 12.74
N SER A 18 -23.72 13.75 13.00
CA SER A 18 -23.66 12.30 13.21
C SER A 18 -23.34 11.55 11.92
N ARG A 19 -23.75 12.08 10.75
CA ARG A 19 -23.36 11.51 9.46
C ARG A 19 -21.88 11.71 9.16
N VAL A 20 -21.31 12.87 9.51
CA VAL A 20 -19.86 13.12 9.40
C VAL A 20 -19.08 12.12 10.25
N LEU A 21 -19.47 11.94 11.52
CA LEU A 21 -18.84 10.96 12.40
C LEU A 21 -18.96 9.52 11.87
N LEU A 22 -20.08 9.18 11.25
CA LEU A 22 -20.26 7.85 10.64
C LEU A 22 -19.33 7.65 9.44
N VAL A 23 -19.12 8.67 8.61
CA VAL A 23 -18.16 8.63 7.50
C VAL A 23 -16.75 8.39 8.01
N GLU A 24 -16.31 9.12 9.05
CA GLU A 24 -14.99 8.95 9.65
C GLU A 24 -14.76 7.51 10.14
N LYS A 25 -15.73 6.94 10.86
CA LYS A 25 -15.65 5.56 11.35
C LYS A 25 -15.64 4.52 10.24
N LEU A 26 -16.38 4.76 9.15
CA LEU A 26 -16.40 3.85 8.00
C LEU A 26 -15.04 3.89 7.28
N VAL A 27 -14.46 5.07 7.08
CA VAL A 27 -13.11 5.19 6.51
C VAL A 27 -12.08 4.48 7.40
N GLU A 28 -12.10 4.71 8.70
CA GLU A 28 -11.23 4.02 9.67
C GLU A 28 -11.39 2.49 9.58
N SER A 29 -12.62 1.99 9.43
CA SER A 29 -12.84 0.54 9.28
C SER A 29 -12.26 -0.05 7.99
N LEU A 30 -12.17 0.74 6.92
CA LEU A 30 -11.57 0.31 5.64
C LEU A 30 -10.04 0.25 5.72
N GLU A 31 -9.43 1.08 6.56
CA GLU A 31 -7.99 1.02 6.84
C GLU A 31 -7.62 -0.23 7.67
N LEU A 32 -8.57 -0.71 8.49
CA LEU A 32 -8.43 -1.92 9.30
C LEU A 32 -8.80 -3.21 8.56
N ASP A 33 -9.50 -3.11 7.42
CA ASP A 33 -9.74 -4.26 6.55
C ASP A 33 -8.41 -4.61 5.86
N GLU A 34 -7.87 -5.75 6.29
CA GLU A 34 -6.59 -6.30 5.84
C GLU A 34 -6.52 -6.30 4.29
N ASP A 35 -7.61 -6.61 3.59
CA ASP A 35 -7.64 -6.69 2.13
C ASP A 35 -7.38 -5.37 1.36
N THR A 36 -7.54 -4.18 1.96
CA THR A 36 -7.43 -2.89 1.22
C THR A 36 -6.15 -2.11 1.51
N THR A 37 -5.48 -2.42 2.63
CA THR A 37 -4.24 -1.75 3.07
C THR A 37 -3.11 -2.74 3.40
N HIS A 38 -3.24 -4.02 3.01
CA HIS A 38 -2.09 -4.90 2.99
C HIS A 38 -1.15 -4.47 1.86
N ILE A 39 -0.02 -3.89 2.24
CA ILE A 39 1.20 -4.31 1.56
C ILE A 39 1.30 -5.79 1.93
N ASP A 40 0.82 -6.66 1.03
CA ASP A 40 0.79 -8.11 1.17
C ASP A 40 2.06 -8.55 1.91
N GLU A 41 1.90 -9.21 3.07
CA GLU A 41 3.03 -9.64 3.89
C GLU A 41 4.02 -10.46 3.05
N THR A 42 3.51 -11.20 2.05
CA THR A 42 4.31 -11.89 1.04
C THR A 42 5.16 -10.92 0.22
N ILE A 43 4.61 -9.78 -0.21
CA ILE A 43 5.37 -8.74 -0.90
C ILE A 43 6.43 -8.17 0.05
N GLN A 44 6.10 -7.85 1.30
CA GLN A 44 7.11 -7.38 2.26
C GLN A 44 8.27 -8.38 2.44
N GLU A 45 7.95 -9.67 2.60
CA GLU A 45 8.96 -10.73 2.72
C GLU A 45 9.83 -10.83 1.47
N LEU A 46 9.25 -10.79 0.29
CA LEU A 46 9.97 -10.82 -0.99
C LEU A 46 10.91 -9.61 -1.15
N TRP A 47 10.47 -8.42 -0.75
CA TRP A 47 11.32 -7.22 -0.79
C TRP A 47 12.49 -7.30 0.19
N ILE A 48 12.25 -7.84 1.39
CA ILE A 48 13.31 -8.07 2.39
C ILE A 48 14.32 -9.11 1.88
N GLU A 49 13.86 -10.19 1.27
CA GLU A 49 14.71 -11.23 0.69
C GLU A 49 15.60 -10.67 -0.42
N GLU A 50 15.03 -9.96 -1.39
CA GLU A 50 15.79 -9.36 -2.49
C GLU A 50 16.78 -8.31 -1.96
N ALA A 51 16.41 -7.49 -0.98
CA ALA A 51 17.33 -6.52 -0.37
C ALA A 51 18.54 -7.22 0.28
N LYS A 52 18.33 -8.31 1.03
CA LYS A 52 19.42 -9.10 1.63
C LYS A 52 20.33 -9.69 0.56
N LYS A 53 19.74 -10.32 -0.46
CA LYS A 53 20.46 -10.91 -1.59
C LYS A 53 21.34 -9.87 -2.30
N ARG A 54 20.82 -8.67 -2.58
CA ARG A 54 21.59 -7.59 -3.23
C ARG A 54 22.78 -7.11 -2.40
N ILE A 55 22.60 -7.02 -1.09
CA ILE A 55 23.69 -6.66 -0.18
C ILE A 55 24.80 -7.72 -0.22
N ASP A 56 24.43 -9.01 -0.22
CA ASP A 56 25.39 -10.10 -0.26
C ASP A 56 26.12 -10.20 -1.62
N GLU A 57 25.43 -9.93 -2.73
CA GLU A 57 26.03 -9.83 -4.06
C GLU A 57 27.12 -8.73 -4.10
N ILE A 58 26.81 -7.55 -3.53
CA ILE A 58 27.77 -6.44 -3.45
C ILE A 58 28.96 -6.81 -2.55
N ARG A 59 28.71 -7.35 -1.36
CA ARG A 59 29.76 -7.72 -0.39
C ARG A 59 30.68 -8.82 -0.90
N SER A 60 30.13 -9.80 -1.60
CA SER A 60 30.88 -10.89 -2.23
C SER A 60 31.62 -10.45 -3.50
N SER A 61 31.41 -9.21 -3.98
CA SER A 61 31.93 -8.71 -5.25
C SER A 61 31.50 -9.57 -6.45
N SER A 62 30.38 -10.29 -6.34
CA SER A 62 29.83 -11.11 -7.44
C SER A 62 29.20 -10.24 -8.53
N VAL A 63 28.87 -8.99 -8.19
CA VAL A 63 28.32 -7.99 -9.11
C VAL A 63 29.16 -6.71 -9.08
N LYS A 64 29.18 -6.00 -10.22
CA LYS A 64 29.77 -4.67 -10.31
C LYS A 64 28.69 -3.62 -10.00
N ALA A 65 28.77 -3.01 -8.82
CA ALA A 65 27.87 -1.93 -8.45
C ALA A 65 28.12 -0.67 -9.31
N ILE A 66 27.06 0.09 -9.54
CA ILE A 66 27.07 1.43 -10.15
C ILE A 66 26.61 2.47 -9.12
N PRO A 67 26.89 3.77 -9.32
CA PRO A 67 26.35 4.83 -8.47
C PRO A 67 24.82 4.81 -8.39
N GLY A 68 24.26 5.05 -7.20
CA GLY A 68 22.81 4.97 -6.96
C GLY A 68 21.99 5.93 -7.83
N GLU A 69 22.48 7.15 -8.03
CA GLU A 69 21.82 8.14 -8.91
C GLU A 69 21.74 7.66 -10.37
N GLU A 70 22.79 6.98 -10.85
CA GLU A 70 22.83 6.41 -12.20
C GLU A 70 21.82 5.25 -12.32
N ALA A 71 21.74 4.38 -11.31
CA ALA A 71 20.77 3.29 -11.28
C ALA A 71 19.32 3.80 -11.30
N LEU A 72 19.00 4.78 -10.45
CA LEU A 72 17.65 5.35 -10.38
C LEU A 72 17.28 6.12 -11.65
N ALA A 73 18.24 6.77 -12.32
CA ALA A 73 18.01 7.42 -13.61
C ALA A 73 17.62 6.40 -14.70
N GLN A 74 18.31 5.26 -14.76
CA GLN A 74 17.97 4.18 -15.72
C GLN A 74 16.56 3.61 -15.47
N VAL A 75 16.18 3.40 -14.20
CA VAL A 75 14.84 2.92 -13.84
C VAL A 75 13.75 3.90 -14.29
N ARG A 76 13.92 5.20 -14.05
CA ARG A 76 12.96 6.21 -14.51
C ARG A 76 12.79 6.19 -16.03
N GLN A 77 13.89 6.11 -16.76
CA GLN A 77 13.86 6.04 -18.23
C GLN A 77 13.07 4.81 -18.75
N LEU A 78 13.15 3.68 -18.05
CA LEU A 78 12.40 2.45 -18.41
C LEU A 78 10.90 2.55 -18.11
N LEU A 79 10.50 3.37 -17.14
CA LEU A 79 9.09 3.57 -16.77
C LEU A 79 8.39 4.64 -17.63
N GLU A 80 9.16 5.51 -18.26
CA GLU A 80 8.66 6.57 -19.14
C GLU A 80 8.54 6.14 -20.62
N SER A 81 8.97 4.92 -20.96
CA SER A 81 8.90 4.32 -22.31
C SER A 81 7.71 3.39 -22.49
#